data_AF-A0A2S7FC12-F1
#
_entry.id   AF-A0A2S7FC12-F1
#
_cell.length_a   1.000
_cell.length_b   1.000
_cell.length_c   1.000
_cell.angle_alpha   90.00
_cell.angle_beta   90.00
_cell.angle_gamma   90.00
#
_symmetry.space_group_name_H-M   'P 1'
#
loop_
_entity.id
_entity.type
_entity.pdbx_description
1 polymer ?
#
loop_
_entity_poly.entity_id
_entity_poly.type
_entity_poly.pdbx_seq_one_letter_code
_entity_poly.pdbx_strand_id
1 'polypeptide(L)'
;MAKKVYAIQYGFDSKNDQKIENKIVGTWAECLSYVKGVKGAKYKSFENMSDAEGYLNEGNRMLKKVDNNYPKDCLHAYVDGSYSVSDGRYAYGVVCVKNNIVEYIENGAEKDTSEKNIRQIAGELKGALRAALYALDKGEKKVVIFHDYEGIANHATGAWSRNEQSSVEYHRQMQELMKNGLEIIFVKVDSHTGDLFNELVDEKCKEPLGIQSDKIVEKHLRCDKIYVTNTNIKEAILTLAPNSGDNIVVMDTNMDFYGILNHSVCTNVSKEVDAESDDESRYFEITELYKINPVQAKKKISKMLSKDKEKYILYLLELK
;
A
#
# COMPACT_ATOMS: atom_id res chain seq x y z
N MET A 1 -2.00 -41.82 -11.03
CA MET A 1 -2.32 -40.39 -11.07
C MET A 1 -2.39 -39.89 -9.64
N ALA A 2 -1.61 -38.87 -9.28
CA ALA A 2 -1.71 -38.25 -7.94
C ALA A 2 -3.14 -37.70 -7.74
N LYS A 3 -3.71 -37.90 -6.55
CA LYS A 3 -5.02 -37.33 -6.21
C LYS A 3 -4.85 -35.82 -6.07
N LYS A 4 -5.49 -35.05 -6.96
CA LYS A 4 -5.55 -33.60 -6.85
C LYS A 4 -6.43 -33.19 -5.67
N VAL A 5 -6.09 -32.07 -5.05
CA VAL A 5 -6.94 -31.35 -4.09
C VAL A 5 -7.39 -30.02 -4.70
N TYR A 6 -8.49 -29.46 -4.20
CA TYR A 6 -9.07 -28.22 -4.71
C TYR A 6 -9.25 -27.26 -3.55
N ALA A 7 -8.61 -26.10 -3.64
CA ALA A 7 -8.74 -25.06 -2.64
C ALA A 7 -9.67 -23.95 -3.15
N ILE A 8 -10.58 -23.52 -2.29
CA ILE A 8 -11.67 -22.58 -2.57
C ILE A 8 -11.49 -21.39 -1.64
N GLN A 9 -11.02 -20.28 -2.17
CA GLN A 9 -10.90 -19.01 -1.44
C GLN A 9 -12.26 -18.35 -1.26
N TYR A 10 -13.10 -18.38 -2.29
CA TYR A 10 -14.45 -17.84 -2.25
C TYR A 10 -15.40 -18.66 -3.10
N GLY A 11 -16.51 -19.05 -2.49
CA GLY A 11 -17.64 -19.72 -3.12
C GLY A 11 -18.92 -19.51 -2.32
N PHE A 12 -19.99 -20.16 -2.76
CA PHE A 12 -21.28 -20.10 -2.11
C PHE A 12 -21.95 -21.47 -2.16
N ASP A 13 -22.32 -22.00 -1.00
CA ASP A 13 -23.13 -23.20 -0.88
C ASP A 13 -24.61 -22.81 -0.95
N SER A 14 -25.19 -22.97 -2.14
CA SER A 14 -26.60 -22.66 -2.39
C SER A 14 -27.58 -23.57 -1.66
N LYS A 15 -27.16 -24.74 -1.19
CA LYS A 15 -28.04 -25.66 -0.45
C LYS A 15 -28.24 -25.21 0.99
N ASN A 16 -27.20 -24.67 1.59
CA ASN A 16 -27.19 -24.26 3.00
C ASN A 16 -27.20 -22.73 3.19
N ASP A 17 -27.34 -21.98 2.10
CA ASP A 17 -27.30 -20.51 2.06
C ASP A 17 -26.06 -19.93 2.78
N GLN A 18 -24.90 -20.54 2.54
CA GLN A 18 -23.68 -20.26 3.28
C GLN A 18 -22.53 -19.84 2.36
N LYS A 19 -21.84 -18.75 2.74
CA LYS A 19 -20.58 -18.35 2.10
C LYS A 19 -19.47 -19.34 2.45
N ILE A 20 -18.73 -19.78 1.43
CA ILE A 20 -17.55 -20.63 1.59
C ILE A 20 -16.31 -19.75 1.45
N GLU A 21 -15.48 -19.69 2.50
CA GLU A 21 -14.19 -19.02 2.49
C GLU A 21 -13.11 -20.00 2.98
N ASN A 22 -11.97 -20.01 2.30
CA ASN A 22 -10.78 -20.79 2.65
C ASN A 22 -11.05 -22.27 2.97
N LYS A 23 -11.65 -22.99 2.01
CA LYS A 23 -11.97 -24.42 2.15
C LYS A 23 -11.21 -25.28 1.15
N ILE A 24 -10.61 -26.38 1.60
CA ILE A 24 -10.03 -27.42 0.74
C ILE A 24 -11.00 -28.59 0.63
N VAL A 25 -11.16 -29.11 -0.59
CA VAL A 25 -11.98 -30.27 -0.89
C VAL A 25 -11.20 -31.29 -1.73
N GLY A 26 -11.52 -32.57 -1.54
CA GLY A 26 -10.79 -33.68 -2.18
C GLY A 26 -11.29 -34.05 -3.58
N THR A 27 -12.38 -33.44 -4.05
CA THR A 27 -13.00 -33.81 -5.33
C THR A 27 -13.46 -32.59 -6.12
N TRP A 28 -13.42 -32.71 -7.45
CA TRP A 28 -13.94 -31.68 -8.34
C TRP A 28 -15.45 -31.49 -8.17
N ALA A 29 -16.20 -32.56 -7.95
CA ALA A 29 -17.66 -32.48 -7.78
C ALA A 29 -18.06 -31.62 -6.58
N GLU A 30 -17.35 -31.77 -5.46
CA GLU A 30 -17.55 -30.94 -4.28
C GLU A 30 -17.13 -29.50 -4.54
N CYS A 31 -15.97 -29.27 -5.15
CA CYS A 31 -15.50 -27.92 -5.50
C CYS A 31 -16.50 -27.20 -6.40
N LEU A 32 -16.97 -27.88 -7.46
CA LEU A 32 -17.89 -27.35 -8.43
C LEU A 32 -19.22 -26.92 -7.78
N SER A 33 -19.68 -27.67 -6.77
CA SER A 33 -20.92 -27.35 -6.05
C SER A 33 -20.89 -25.99 -5.35
N TYR A 34 -19.70 -25.48 -5.00
CA TYR A 34 -19.52 -24.20 -4.33
C TYR A 34 -19.17 -23.03 -5.26
N VAL A 35 -18.72 -23.29 -6.49
CA VAL A 35 -18.19 -22.23 -7.38
C VAL A 35 -19.02 -22.03 -8.65
N LYS A 36 -19.82 -23.03 -9.03
CA LYS A 36 -20.61 -22.98 -10.27
C LYS A 36 -21.69 -21.89 -10.18
N GLY A 37 -21.62 -20.92 -11.09
CA GLY A 37 -22.59 -19.81 -11.16
C GLY A 37 -22.42 -18.74 -10.08
N VAL A 38 -21.39 -18.85 -9.23
CA VAL A 38 -21.10 -17.88 -8.17
C VAL A 38 -20.23 -16.76 -8.74
N LYS A 39 -20.78 -15.54 -8.78
CA LYS A 39 -20.06 -14.37 -9.30
C LYS A 39 -18.83 -14.09 -8.42
N GLY A 40 -17.65 -14.11 -9.04
CA GLY A 40 -16.38 -13.84 -8.37
C GLY A 40 -15.78 -15.04 -7.62
N ALA A 41 -16.28 -16.26 -7.81
CA ALA A 41 -15.71 -17.46 -7.22
C ALA A 41 -14.20 -17.58 -7.49
N LYS A 42 -13.43 -17.92 -6.44
CA LYS A 42 -11.97 -18.07 -6.50
C LYS A 42 -11.60 -19.45 -6.00
N TYR A 43 -11.01 -20.26 -6.88
CA TYR A 43 -10.57 -21.61 -6.56
C TYR A 43 -9.44 -22.07 -7.47
N LYS A 44 -8.64 -23.04 -7.02
CA LYS A 44 -7.55 -23.65 -7.80
C LYS A 44 -7.32 -25.10 -7.38
N SER A 45 -6.84 -25.93 -8.30
CA SER A 45 -6.46 -27.31 -8.03
C SER A 45 -4.96 -27.45 -7.83
N PHE A 46 -4.54 -28.29 -6.88
CA PHE A 46 -3.15 -28.54 -6.52
C PHE A 46 -2.85 -30.04 -6.48
N GLU A 47 -1.58 -30.40 -6.66
CA GLU A 47 -1.12 -31.79 -6.61
C GLU A 47 -0.84 -32.28 -5.19
N ASN A 48 -0.62 -31.36 -4.25
CA ASN A 48 -0.37 -31.67 -2.85
C ASN A 48 -1.15 -30.72 -1.92
N MET A 49 -1.34 -31.15 -0.66
CA MET A 49 -2.09 -30.39 0.35
C MET A 49 -1.37 -29.11 0.77
N SER A 50 -0.04 -29.13 0.85
CA SER A 50 0.77 -27.98 1.30
C SER A 50 0.59 -26.76 0.38
N ASP A 51 0.56 -26.95 -0.94
CA ASP A 51 0.36 -25.86 -1.89
C ASP A 51 -1.10 -25.35 -1.84
N ALA A 52 -2.06 -26.24 -1.59
CA ALA A 52 -3.46 -25.88 -1.42
C ALA A 52 -3.69 -25.08 -0.14
N GLU A 53 -3.06 -25.48 0.96
CA GLU A 53 -3.02 -24.72 2.21
C GLU A 53 -2.31 -23.40 2.02
N GLY A 54 -1.19 -23.37 1.28
CA GLY A 54 -0.49 -22.16 0.87
C GLY A 54 -1.44 -21.19 0.15
N TYR A 55 -2.18 -21.64 -0.86
CA TYR A 55 -3.14 -20.82 -1.59
C TYR A 55 -4.29 -20.27 -0.72
N LEU A 56 -4.64 -20.92 0.39
CA LEU A 56 -5.67 -20.44 1.32
C LEU A 56 -5.11 -19.58 2.46
N ASN A 57 -3.91 -19.91 2.96
CA ASN A 57 -3.17 -19.17 3.99
C ASN A 57 -2.55 -17.90 3.43
N GLU A 58 -2.23 -17.89 2.14
CA GLU A 58 -2.18 -16.67 1.32
C GLU A 58 -3.59 -16.11 1.28
N GLY A 59 -4.02 -15.51 2.40
CA GLY A 59 -5.27 -14.79 2.56
C GLY A 59 -5.35 -13.69 1.52
N ASN A 60 -5.76 -14.07 0.31
CA ASN A 60 -5.88 -13.22 -0.86
C ASN A 60 -7.21 -12.46 -0.83
N ARG A 61 -7.57 -11.96 0.36
CA ARG A 61 -8.15 -10.62 0.39
C ARG A 61 -7.00 -9.70 0.00
N MET A 62 -6.80 -9.54 -1.31
CA MET A 62 -6.09 -8.39 -1.86
C MET A 62 -6.60 -7.19 -1.06
N LEU A 63 -5.77 -6.72 -0.13
CA LEU A 63 -6.19 -5.68 0.79
C LEU A 63 -6.45 -4.46 -0.08
N LYS A 64 -7.52 -3.72 0.18
CA LYS A 64 -7.71 -2.45 -0.51
C LYS A 64 -7.26 -1.34 0.38
N LYS A 65 -6.57 -0.36 -0.19
CA LYS A 65 -6.11 0.79 0.57
C LYS A 65 -7.26 1.52 1.26
N VAL A 66 -8.41 1.62 0.59
CA VAL A 66 -9.63 2.25 1.10
C VAL A 66 -10.20 1.59 2.35
N ASP A 67 -9.93 0.29 2.56
CA ASP A 67 -10.40 -0.43 3.74
C ASP A 67 -9.56 -0.10 4.99
N ASN A 68 -8.40 0.55 4.80
CA ASN A 68 -7.46 0.95 5.84
C ASN A 68 -7.02 -0.19 6.78
N ASN A 69 -7.12 -1.44 6.31
CA ASN A 69 -6.85 -2.64 7.08
C ASN A 69 -5.52 -3.30 6.65
N TYR A 70 -4.42 -2.59 6.87
CA TYR A 70 -3.06 -3.06 6.62
C TYR A 70 -2.10 -2.48 7.66
N PRO A 71 -0.98 -3.15 7.96
CA PRO A 71 -0.01 -2.68 8.95
C PRO A 71 0.51 -1.28 8.62
N LYS A 72 0.59 -0.41 9.62
CA LYS A 72 1.03 0.99 9.47
C LYS A 72 2.42 1.24 10.04
N ASP A 73 2.84 0.36 10.95
CA ASP A 73 4.08 0.35 11.69
C ASP A 73 5.19 -0.42 10.97
N CYS A 74 5.23 -0.35 9.64
CA CYS A 74 6.25 -0.98 8.82
C CYS A 74 6.55 -0.14 7.57
N LEU A 75 7.51 -0.58 6.77
CA LEU A 75 7.80 0.06 5.50
C LEU A 75 6.61 -0.06 4.54
N HIS A 76 6.22 1.06 3.94
CA HIS A 76 5.23 1.14 2.87
C HIS A 76 5.93 1.48 1.57
N ALA A 77 5.80 0.64 0.56
CA ALA A 77 6.36 0.89 -0.76
C ALA A 77 5.23 1.07 -1.78
N TYR A 78 5.24 2.16 -2.53
CA TYR A 78 4.35 2.39 -3.66
C TYR A 78 5.13 2.05 -4.92
N VAL A 79 4.51 1.29 -5.81
CA VAL A 79 5.13 0.82 -7.06
C VAL A 79 4.21 1.05 -8.24
N ASP A 80 4.80 1.34 -9.38
CA ASP A 80 4.10 1.60 -10.64
C ASP A 80 5.02 1.26 -11.83
N GLY A 81 4.44 0.97 -12.98
CA GLY A 81 5.11 0.65 -14.22
C GLY A 81 4.59 1.47 -15.40
N SER A 82 5.48 1.78 -16.34
CA SER A 82 5.09 2.44 -17.59
C SER A 82 5.74 1.75 -18.79
N TYR A 83 5.08 1.82 -19.95
CA TYR A 83 5.59 1.27 -21.19
C TYR A 83 5.49 2.29 -22.32
N SER A 84 6.62 2.56 -22.97
CA SER A 84 6.67 3.40 -24.16
C SER A 84 6.62 2.53 -25.41
N VAL A 85 5.51 2.60 -26.16
CA VAL A 85 5.36 1.89 -27.44
C VAL A 85 6.34 2.40 -28.49
N SER A 86 6.65 3.70 -28.50
CA SER A 86 7.55 4.33 -29.47
C SER A 86 9.02 3.94 -29.24
N ASP A 87 9.42 3.75 -27.98
CA ASP A 87 10.79 3.43 -27.57
C ASP A 87 11.00 1.93 -27.32
N GLY A 88 9.90 1.17 -27.17
CA GLY A 88 9.94 -0.25 -26.85
C GLY A 88 10.54 -0.56 -25.47
N ARG A 89 10.68 0.46 -24.61
CA ARG A 89 11.19 0.35 -23.24
C ARG A 89 10.03 0.33 -22.25
N TYR A 90 10.17 -0.49 -21.22
CA TYR A 90 9.35 -0.40 -20.01
C TYR A 90 10.15 0.33 -18.93
N ALA A 91 9.45 0.91 -17.96
CA ALA A 91 10.01 1.56 -16.80
C ALA A 91 9.26 1.17 -15.54
N TYR A 92 9.91 1.37 -14.41
CA TYR A 92 9.37 1.10 -13.09
C TYR A 92 9.67 2.28 -12.16
N GLY A 93 8.82 2.46 -11.16
CA GLY A 93 9.01 3.40 -10.07
C GLY A 93 8.83 2.70 -8.73
N VAL A 94 9.56 3.16 -7.72
CA VAL A 94 9.43 2.75 -6.33
C VAL A 94 9.53 3.99 -5.45
N VAL A 95 8.58 4.17 -4.53
CA VAL A 95 8.62 5.19 -3.48
C VAL A 95 8.42 4.49 -2.14
N CYS A 96 9.43 4.48 -1.27
CA CYS A 96 9.30 3.90 0.07
C CYS A 96 9.07 5.00 1.12
N VAL A 97 8.08 4.75 1.96
CA VAL A 97 7.53 5.68 2.95
C VAL A 97 7.45 4.97 4.29
N LYS A 98 7.88 5.65 5.35
CA LYS A 98 7.72 5.19 6.73
C LYS A 98 7.22 6.36 7.57
N ASN A 99 6.12 6.17 8.30
CA ASN A 99 5.48 7.22 9.09
C ASN A 99 5.19 8.51 8.29
N ASN A 100 4.71 8.37 7.05
CA ASN A 100 4.47 9.47 6.09
C ASN A 100 5.71 10.30 5.71
N ILE A 101 6.91 9.75 5.93
CA ILE A 101 8.18 10.31 5.48
C ILE A 101 8.72 9.45 4.35
N VAL A 102 8.98 10.06 3.19
CA VAL A 102 9.64 9.38 2.07
C VAL A 102 11.10 9.17 2.40
N GLU A 103 11.52 7.91 2.48
CA GLU A 103 12.90 7.54 2.79
C GLU A 103 13.66 6.97 1.58
N TYR A 104 12.95 6.70 0.48
CA TYR A 104 13.54 6.19 -0.75
C TYR A 104 12.71 6.50 -1.99
N ILE A 105 13.40 6.82 -3.09
CA ILE A 105 12.83 6.89 -4.43
C ILE A 105 13.80 6.19 -5.39
N GLU A 106 13.29 5.28 -6.21
CA GLU A 106 14.03 4.64 -7.30
C GLU A 106 13.16 4.62 -8.57
N ASN A 107 13.76 4.88 -9.72
CA ASN A 107 13.15 4.61 -11.01
C ASN A 107 14.20 4.12 -12.02
N GLY A 108 13.74 3.52 -13.10
CA GLY A 108 14.60 3.09 -14.18
C GLY A 108 13.82 2.58 -15.37
N ALA A 109 14.48 2.51 -16.54
CA ALA A 109 13.89 1.99 -17.76
C ALA A 109 14.81 0.97 -18.43
N GLU A 110 14.23 -0.07 -19.01
CA GLU A 110 14.95 -1.12 -19.73
C GLU A 110 14.31 -1.44 -21.07
N LYS A 111 15.13 -1.91 -22.01
CA LYS A 111 14.61 -2.43 -23.27
C LYS A 111 13.92 -3.75 -23.02
N ASP A 112 12.73 -3.86 -23.59
CA ASP A 112 11.96 -5.07 -23.48
C ASP A 112 12.37 -6.09 -24.55
N THR A 113 12.78 -7.29 -24.12
CA THR A 113 13.08 -8.43 -24.99
C THR A 113 11.96 -9.46 -25.04
N SER A 114 10.86 -9.21 -24.32
CA SER A 114 9.75 -10.15 -24.11
C SER A 114 8.56 -9.93 -25.08
N GLU A 115 7.61 -10.85 -25.04
CA GLU A 115 6.39 -10.81 -25.84
C GLU A 115 5.50 -9.61 -25.52
N LYS A 116 4.68 -9.17 -26.49
CA LYS A 116 3.87 -7.94 -26.41
C LYS A 116 3.03 -7.80 -25.13
N ASN A 117 2.46 -8.91 -24.64
CA ASN A 117 1.58 -8.88 -23.47
C ASN A 117 2.36 -8.65 -22.15
N ILE A 118 3.61 -9.11 -22.08
CA ILE A 118 4.45 -8.94 -20.89
C ILE A 118 4.92 -7.49 -20.78
N ARG A 119 5.09 -6.82 -21.92
CA ARG A 119 5.66 -5.46 -21.95
C ARG A 119 4.90 -4.43 -21.13
N GLN A 120 3.58 -4.62 -21.09
CA GLN A 120 2.69 -3.74 -20.35
C GLN A 120 2.77 -3.95 -18.84
N ILE A 121 3.27 -5.09 -18.37
CA ILE A 121 3.34 -5.43 -16.95
C ILE A 121 4.78 -5.61 -16.44
N ALA A 122 5.79 -5.57 -17.31
CA ALA A 122 7.19 -5.78 -16.93
C ALA A 122 7.68 -4.73 -15.92
N GLY A 123 7.27 -3.47 -16.13
CA GLY A 123 7.53 -2.36 -15.19
C GLY A 123 6.93 -2.61 -13.81
N GLU A 124 5.65 -2.98 -13.78
CA GLU A 124 4.91 -3.30 -12.56
C GLU A 124 5.59 -4.38 -11.71
N LEU A 125 5.89 -5.52 -12.34
CA LEU A 125 6.53 -6.65 -11.66
C LEU A 125 7.92 -6.27 -11.15
N LYS A 126 8.66 -5.47 -11.92
CA LYS A 126 9.99 -5.02 -11.53
C LYS A 126 9.94 -4.03 -10.37
N GLY A 127 9.02 -3.06 -10.38
CA GLY A 127 8.82 -2.13 -9.27
C GLY A 127 8.57 -2.86 -7.95
N ALA A 128 7.65 -3.83 -7.97
CA ALA A 128 7.35 -4.67 -6.80
C ALA A 128 8.58 -5.46 -6.30
N LEU A 129 9.35 -6.05 -7.21
CA LEU A 129 10.58 -6.77 -6.85
C LEU A 129 11.63 -5.83 -6.23
N ARG A 130 11.84 -4.64 -6.83
CA ARG A 130 12.79 -3.64 -6.33
C ARG A 130 12.40 -3.12 -4.94
N ALA A 131 11.11 -2.89 -4.71
CA ALA A 131 10.59 -2.55 -3.39
C ALA A 131 10.88 -3.63 -2.33
N ALA A 132 10.65 -4.89 -2.65
CA ALA A 132 10.92 -6.01 -1.73
C ALA A 132 12.42 -6.19 -1.46
N LEU A 133 13.28 -6.03 -2.48
CA LEU A 133 14.73 -6.04 -2.33
C LEU A 133 15.22 -4.89 -1.45
N TYR A 134 14.69 -3.68 -1.63
CA TYR A 134 15.01 -2.54 -0.78
C TYR A 134 14.62 -2.81 0.69
N ALA A 135 13.42 -3.34 0.94
CA ALA A 135 12.98 -3.70 2.29
C ALA A 135 13.95 -4.71 2.95
N LEU A 136 14.38 -5.73 2.21
CA LEU A 136 15.34 -6.72 2.69
C LEU A 136 16.70 -6.08 3.00
N ASP A 137 17.22 -5.21 2.13
CA ASP A 137 18.48 -4.48 2.32
C ASP A 137 18.47 -3.60 3.59
N LYS A 138 17.31 -2.98 3.89
CA LYS A 138 17.10 -2.24 5.14
C LYS A 138 16.90 -3.11 6.38
N GLY A 139 16.89 -4.42 6.23
CA GLY A 139 16.65 -5.36 7.32
C GLY A 139 15.22 -5.35 7.85
N GLU A 140 14.27 -4.82 7.07
CA GLU A 140 12.85 -4.85 7.41
C GLU A 140 12.36 -6.31 7.44
N LYS A 141 11.51 -6.61 8.42
CA LYS A 141 10.84 -7.92 8.50
C LYS A 141 9.52 -7.96 7.76
N LYS A 142 8.99 -6.78 7.43
CA LYS A 142 7.67 -6.61 6.83
C LYS A 142 7.65 -5.40 5.90
N VAL A 143 7.04 -5.57 4.73
CA VAL A 143 6.77 -4.49 3.79
C VAL A 143 5.34 -4.58 3.27
N VAL A 144 4.67 -3.44 3.20
CA VAL A 144 3.39 -3.31 2.49
C VAL A 144 3.67 -2.70 1.12
N ILE A 145 3.32 -3.42 0.05
CA ILE A 145 3.46 -2.95 -1.33
C ILE A 145 2.09 -2.48 -1.82
N PHE A 146 1.99 -1.17 -2.07
CA PHE A 146 0.86 -0.52 -2.72
C PHE A 146 1.04 -0.55 -4.23
N HIS A 147 0.00 -1.00 -4.93
CA HIS A 147 0.01 -1.12 -6.38
C HIS A 147 -1.42 -1.01 -6.93
N ASP A 148 -1.60 -0.67 -8.20
CA ASP A 148 -2.93 -0.64 -8.84
C ASP A 148 -3.22 -1.91 -9.68
N TYR A 149 -2.18 -2.59 -10.13
CA TYR A 149 -2.30 -3.80 -10.94
C TYR A 149 -2.33 -5.08 -10.10
N GLU A 150 -3.46 -5.78 -10.10
CA GLU A 150 -3.66 -7.02 -9.32
C GLU A 150 -2.70 -8.16 -9.68
N GLY A 151 -2.10 -8.14 -10.88
CA GLY A 151 -1.15 -9.17 -11.30
C GLY A 151 0.13 -9.18 -10.46
N ILE A 152 0.54 -8.05 -9.87
CA ILE A 152 1.72 -7.98 -8.98
C ILE A 152 1.61 -8.99 -7.85
N ALA A 153 0.50 -8.98 -7.11
CA ALA A 153 0.28 -9.92 -6.01
C ALA A 153 0.02 -11.33 -6.56
N ASN A 154 -0.88 -11.46 -7.53
CA ASN A 154 -1.31 -12.79 -8.00
C ASN A 154 -0.17 -13.61 -8.62
N HIS A 155 0.79 -12.97 -9.29
CA HIS A 155 1.99 -13.65 -9.77
C HIS A 155 2.97 -13.97 -8.64
N ALA A 156 3.16 -13.05 -7.68
CA ALA A 156 4.07 -13.25 -6.55
C ALA A 156 3.63 -14.45 -5.70
N THR A 157 2.35 -14.53 -5.35
CA THR A 157 1.81 -15.63 -4.54
C THR A 157 1.51 -16.89 -5.36
N GLY A 158 1.51 -16.79 -6.70
CA GLY A 158 1.20 -17.93 -7.57
C GLY A 158 -0.30 -18.26 -7.65
N ALA A 159 -1.17 -17.35 -7.21
CA ALA A 159 -2.62 -17.44 -7.42
C ALA A 159 -2.95 -17.54 -8.93
N TRP A 160 -2.33 -16.70 -9.77
CA TRP A 160 -2.46 -16.79 -11.23
C TRP A 160 -1.49 -17.81 -11.83
N SER A 161 -1.90 -18.45 -12.92
CA SER A 161 -1.01 -19.32 -13.69
C SER A 161 0.10 -18.51 -14.34
N ARG A 162 1.30 -19.10 -14.41
CA ARG A 162 2.50 -18.48 -14.97
C ARG A 162 2.90 -19.28 -16.20
N ASN A 163 2.75 -18.69 -17.38
CA ASN A 163 3.11 -19.34 -18.66
C ASN A 163 4.36 -18.68 -19.28
N GLU A 164 4.74 -17.51 -18.78
CA GLU A 164 5.80 -16.67 -19.34
C GLU A 164 7.03 -16.63 -18.44
N GLN A 165 8.23 -16.64 -19.05
CA GLN A 165 9.50 -16.70 -18.32
C GLN A 165 9.67 -15.56 -17.31
N SER A 166 9.26 -14.33 -17.65
CA SER A 166 9.35 -13.17 -16.75
C SER A 166 8.47 -13.34 -15.50
N SER A 167 7.25 -13.83 -15.66
CA SER A 167 6.32 -14.10 -14.55
C SER A 167 6.79 -15.26 -13.66
N VAL A 168 7.41 -16.27 -14.27
CA VAL A 168 8.03 -17.40 -13.55
C VAL A 168 9.20 -16.90 -12.71
N GLU A 169 10.08 -16.08 -13.29
CA GLU A 169 11.26 -15.55 -12.61
C GLU A 169 10.90 -14.54 -11.52
N TYR A 170 9.89 -13.68 -11.76
CA TYR A 170 9.34 -12.80 -10.73
C TYR A 170 8.80 -13.58 -9.54
N HIS A 171 7.96 -14.61 -9.79
CA HIS A 171 7.45 -15.46 -8.74
C HIS A 171 8.57 -16.13 -7.95
N ARG A 172 9.57 -16.71 -8.64
CA ARG A 172 10.73 -17.36 -8.01
C ARG A 172 11.45 -16.41 -7.05
N GLN A 173 11.74 -15.19 -7.49
CA GLN A 173 12.43 -14.19 -6.68
C GLN A 173 11.59 -13.74 -5.48
N MET A 174 10.30 -13.49 -5.67
CA MET A 174 9.42 -13.10 -4.56
C MET A 174 9.31 -14.21 -3.50
N GLN A 175 9.20 -15.47 -3.93
CA GLN A 175 9.19 -16.62 -3.02
C GLN A 175 10.52 -16.78 -2.27
N GLU A 176 11.65 -16.50 -2.92
CA GLU A 176 12.96 -16.51 -2.27
C GLU A 176 13.07 -15.43 -1.19
N LEU A 177 12.58 -14.21 -1.46
CA LEU A 177 12.54 -13.11 -0.48
C LEU A 177 11.65 -13.46 0.73
N MET A 178 10.46 -14.01 0.49
CA MET A 178 9.55 -14.44 1.55
C MET A 178 10.16 -15.57 2.39
N LYS A 179 10.81 -16.55 1.74
CA LYS A 179 11.52 -17.64 2.42
C LYS A 179 12.67 -17.14 3.29
N ASN A 180 13.31 -16.05 2.90
CA ASN A 180 14.38 -15.40 3.68
C ASN A 180 13.83 -14.56 4.86
N GLY A 181 12.52 -14.61 5.12
CA GLY A 181 11.89 -14.05 6.32
C GLY A 181 11.35 -12.64 6.14
N LEU A 182 11.18 -12.15 4.90
CA LEU A 182 10.48 -10.91 4.61
C LEU A 182 8.98 -11.20 4.43
N GLU A 183 8.14 -10.66 5.32
CA GLU A 183 6.70 -10.68 5.14
C GLU A 183 6.29 -9.60 4.13
N ILE A 184 5.72 -10.00 2.99
CA ILE A 184 5.28 -9.08 1.93
C ILE A 184 3.76 -9.06 1.88
N ILE A 185 3.18 -7.88 2.08
CA ILE A 185 1.74 -7.66 2.09
C ILE A 185 1.37 -6.80 0.90
N PHE A 186 0.49 -7.29 0.03
CA PHE A 186 0.03 -6.54 -1.13
C PHE A 186 -1.27 -5.80 -0.83
N VAL A 187 -1.29 -4.50 -1.11
CA VAL A 187 -2.46 -3.63 -0.94
C VAL A 187 -2.77 -2.95 -2.27
N LYS A 188 -3.94 -3.24 -2.82
CA LYS A 188 -4.44 -2.58 -4.01
C LYS A 188 -4.84 -1.13 -3.72
N VAL A 189 -4.33 -0.21 -4.52
CA VAL A 189 -4.78 1.18 -4.62
C VAL A 189 -5.61 1.30 -5.89
N ASP A 190 -6.70 2.06 -5.85
CA ASP A 190 -7.39 2.39 -7.10
C ASP A 190 -6.62 3.50 -7.80
N SER A 191 -6.39 3.38 -9.11
CA SER A 191 -5.66 4.38 -9.88
C SER A 191 -6.35 5.75 -9.79
N HIS A 192 -5.55 6.82 -9.71
CA HIS A 192 -6.02 8.21 -9.64
C HIS A 192 -6.93 8.54 -8.45
N THR A 193 -6.64 7.94 -7.29
CA THR A 193 -7.36 8.19 -6.03
C THR A 193 -6.94 9.48 -5.34
N GLY A 194 -5.93 10.20 -5.85
CA GLY A 194 -5.38 11.38 -5.19
C GLY A 194 -4.51 11.04 -3.98
N ASP A 195 -4.03 9.78 -3.90
CA ASP A 195 -3.02 9.40 -2.93
C ASP A 195 -1.65 9.95 -3.38
N LEU A 196 -1.13 10.93 -2.66
CA LEU A 196 0.10 11.65 -3.06
C LEU A 196 1.29 10.72 -3.34
N PHE A 197 1.46 9.63 -2.58
CA PHE A 197 2.58 8.71 -2.80
C PHE A 197 2.35 7.82 -4.03
N ASN A 198 1.10 7.44 -4.30
CA ASN A 198 0.73 6.75 -5.54
C ASN A 198 0.95 7.65 -6.77
N GLU A 199 0.46 8.89 -6.73
CA GLU A 199 0.68 9.85 -7.82
C GLU A 199 2.18 10.15 -8.01
N LEU A 200 2.94 10.18 -6.91
CA LEU A 200 4.40 10.36 -6.97
C LEU A 200 5.08 9.20 -7.70
N VAL A 201 4.71 7.95 -7.44
CA VAL A 201 5.33 6.81 -8.13
C VAL A 201 4.90 6.69 -9.60
N ASP A 202 3.64 6.98 -9.92
CA ASP A 202 3.09 7.02 -11.30
C ASP A 202 3.86 8.02 -12.17
N GLU A 203 4.11 9.22 -11.65
CA GLU A 203 4.91 10.21 -12.38
C GLU A 203 6.39 9.84 -12.40
N LYS A 204 6.93 9.27 -11.32
CA LYS A 204 8.34 8.90 -11.24
C LYS A 204 8.73 7.78 -12.20
N CYS A 205 7.85 6.81 -12.46
CA CYS A 205 8.16 5.71 -13.40
C CYS A 205 8.23 6.20 -14.85
N LYS A 206 7.60 7.34 -15.18
CA LYS A 206 7.54 7.94 -16.52
C LYS A 206 8.78 8.74 -16.91
N GLU A 207 9.50 9.33 -15.93
CA GLU A 207 10.71 10.13 -16.16
C GLU A 207 11.77 9.44 -17.04
N PRO A 208 12.22 8.20 -16.78
CA PRO A 208 13.28 7.56 -17.57
C PRO A 208 12.85 7.20 -19.00
N LEU A 209 11.55 7.25 -19.30
CA LEU A 209 10.99 7.12 -20.65
C LEU A 209 10.87 8.47 -21.38
N GLY A 210 11.16 9.59 -20.70
CA GLY A 210 10.96 10.93 -21.26
C GLY A 210 9.49 11.27 -21.50
N ILE A 211 8.57 10.59 -20.82
CA ILE A 211 7.14 10.88 -20.89
C ILE A 211 6.87 12.14 -20.05
N GLN A 212 6.12 13.08 -20.62
CA GLN A 212 5.82 14.34 -19.96
C GLN A 212 4.92 14.11 -18.72
N SER A 213 5.28 14.73 -17.61
CA SER A 213 4.49 14.71 -16.36
C SER A 213 3.17 15.48 -16.50
N ASP A 214 2.11 14.92 -15.93
CA ASP A 214 0.77 15.53 -15.81
C ASP A 214 0.67 16.57 -14.68
N LYS A 215 1.78 16.77 -13.95
CA LYS A 215 1.95 17.70 -12.83
C LYS A 215 0.92 17.48 -11.72
N ILE A 216 0.47 16.25 -11.51
CA ILE A 216 -0.45 15.86 -10.44
C ILE A 216 0.26 16.04 -9.09
N VAL A 217 1.50 15.57 -8.96
CA VAL A 217 2.31 15.77 -7.74
C VAL A 217 2.46 17.26 -7.42
N GLU A 218 2.81 18.09 -8.41
CA GLU A 218 2.94 19.54 -8.22
C GLU A 218 1.60 20.19 -7.81
N LYS A 219 0.46 19.70 -8.32
CA LYS A 219 -0.87 20.20 -7.92
C LYS A 219 -1.20 19.85 -6.48
N HIS A 220 -0.92 18.62 -6.05
CA HIS A 220 -1.13 18.20 -4.66
C HIS A 220 -0.30 19.03 -3.68
N LEU A 221 0.99 19.23 -4.00
CA LEU A 221 1.91 19.98 -3.15
C LEU A 221 1.58 21.49 -3.04
N ARG A 222 0.57 22.02 -3.74
CA ARG A 222 0.06 23.38 -3.49
C ARG A 222 -0.68 23.50 -2.17
N CYS A 223 -1.31 22.42 -1.73
CA CYS A 223 -2.14 22.37 -0.53
C CYS A 223 -1.57 21.43 0.53
N ASP A 224 -0.75 20.47 0.12
CA ASP A 224 -0.18 19.45 0.99
C ASP A 224 1.31 19.70 1.26
N LYS A 225 1.85 19.01 2.27
CA LYS A 225 3.28 18.89 2.51
C LYS A 225 3.70 17.44 2.37
N ILE A 226 4.89 17.23 1.84
CA ILE A 226 5.55 15.92 1.82
C ILE A 226 6.85 16.01 2.61
N TYR A 227 7.09 14.99 3.42
CA TYR A 227 8.25 14.91 4.29
C TYR A 227 9.24 13.91 3.73
N VAL A 228 10.53 14.23 3.76
CA VAL A 228 11.59 13.37 3.19
C VAL A 228 12.76 13.25 4.16
N THR A 229 13.49 12.14 4.10
CA THR A 229 14.62 11.91 5.03
C THR A 229 15.90 12.68 4.67
N ASN A 230 16.05 13.13 3.42
CA ASN A 230 17.26 13.83 2.98
C ASN A 230 17.02 14.69 1.73
N THR A 231 18.00 15.55 1.45
CA THR A 231 17.97 16.48 0.31
C THR A 231 17.94 15.76 -1.05
N ASN A 232 18.57 14.59 -1.21
CA ASN A 232 18.55 13.89 -2.49
C ASN A 232 17.13 13.46 -2.88
N ILE A 233 16.32 13.04 -1.90
CA ILE A 233 14.90 12.72 -2.12
C ILE A 233 14.11 14.00 -2.43
N LYS A 234 14.40 15.11 -1.75
CA LYS A 234 13.80 16.41 -2.07
C LYS A 234 14.06 16.81 -3.51
N GLU A 235 15.31 16.76 -3.95
CA GLU A 235 15.70 17.08 -5.33
C GLU A 235 15.03 16.13 -6.33
N ALA A 236 14.92 14.84 -5.99
CA ALA A 236 14.15 13.91 -6.80
C ALA A 236 12.69 14.36 -6.93
N ILE A 237 11.98 14.74 -5.88
CA ILE A 237 10.59 15.19 -6.01
C ILE A 237 10.49 16.52 -6.78
N LEU A 238 11.47 17.43 -6.63
CA LEU A 238 11.50 18.72 -7.32
C LEU A 238 11.61 18.60 -8.85
N THR A 239 12.10 17.49 -9.40
CA THR A 239 12.07 17.28 -10.86
C THR A 239 10.65 17.20 -11.42
N LEU A 240 9.68 16.76 -10.61
CA LEU A 240 8.26 16.70 -10.94
C LEU A 240 7.50 17.95 -10.51
N ALA A 241 7.91 18.56 -9.39
CA ALA A 241 7.23 19.67 -8.74
C ALA A 241 8.18 20.85 -8.44
N PRO A 242 8.76 21.50 -9.46
CA PRO A 242 9.83 22.49 -9.28
C PRO A 242 9.42 23.71 -8.45
N ASN A 243 8.12 24.03 -8.39
CA ASN A 243 7.61 25.17 -7.62
C ASN A 243 7.16 24.81 -6.19
N SER A 244 7.41 23.58 -5.75
CA SER A 244 6.91 23.05 -4.46
C SER A 244 7.99 22.95 -3.38
N GLY A 245 9.09 23.70 -3.51
CA GLY A 245 10.25 23.61 -2.61
C GLY A 245 9.93 23.84 -1.12
N ASP A 246 8.97 24.71 -0.81
CA ASP A 246 8.53 24.99 0.57
C ASP A 246 7.61 23.89 1.13
N ASN A 247 7.00 23.10 0.25
CA ASN A 247 6.09 22.01 0.57
C ASN A 247 6.80 20.66 0.69
N ILE A 248 8.05 20.56 0.22
CA ILE A 248 8.91 19.37 0.36
C ILE A 248 9.89 19.62 1.51
N VAL A 249 9.58 19.07 2.68
CA VAL A 249 10.27 19.34 3.93
C VAL A 249 11.23 18.19 4.25
N VAL A 250 12.52 18.51 4.37
CA VAL A 250 13.55 17.55 4.80
C VAL A 250 13.50 17.46 6.32
N MET A 251 13.34 16.24 6.85
CA MET A 251 13.28 15.97 8.28
C MET A 251 14.68 15.84 8.87
N ASP A 252 14.99 16.63 9.89
CA ASP A 252 16.27 16.54 10.57
C ASP A 252 16.22 15.40 11.61
N THR A 253 17.21 14.53 11.59
CA THR A 253 17.17 13.21 12.25
C THR A 253 17.11 13.26 13.79
N ASN A 254 17.17 14.46 14.39
CA ASN A 254 17.31 14.64 15.84
C ASN A 254 16.20 15.44 16.55
N MET A 255 15.13 15.92 15.89
CA MET A 255 14.05 16.65 16.61
C MET A 255 12.61 16.37 16.14
N ASP A 256 12.37 15.89 14.92
CA ASP A 256 11.03 16.06 14.32
C ASP A 256 10.09 14.86 14.40
N PHE A 257 10.55 13.71 14.91
CA PHE A 257 9.70 12.51 14.97
C PHE A 257 8.48 12.67 15.91
N TYR A 258 8.60 13.49 16.97
CA TYR A 258 7.49 13.81 17.88
C TYR A 258 6.46 14.77 17.24
N GLY A 259 6.88 15.64 16.32
CA GLY A 259 5.99 16.59 15.64
C GLY A 259 5.12 15.95 14.54
N ILE A 260 5.65 14.92 13.87
CA ILE A 260 4.97 14.23 12.75
C ILE A 260 3.87 13.29 13.23
N LEU A 261 4.08 12.62 14.37
CA LEU A 261 3.05 11.79 15.02
C LEU A 261 1.77 12.59 15.29
N ASN A 262 1.89 13.88 15.61
CA ASN A 262 0.75 14.75 15.91
C ASN A 262 0.03 15.30 14.67
N HIS A 263 0.61 15.16 13.47
CA HIS A 263 -0.01 15.63 12.21
C HIS A 263 -0.66 14.49 11.39
N SER A 264 -0.42 13.23 11.74
CA SER A 264 -0.91 12.05 10.98
C SER A 264 -1.82 11.10 11.74
N VAL A 265 -2.11 11.32 13.02
CA VAL A 265 -3.04 10.43 13.75
C VAL A 265 -4.48 10.93 13.61
N CYS A 266 -5.07 10.62 12.46
CA CYS A 266 -6.42 10.07 12.51
C CYS A 266 -6.28 8.59 12.86
N THR A 267 -6.81 8.22 14.03
CA THR A 267 -7.09 6.88 14.57
C THR A 267 -5.94 6.13 15.27
N ASN A 268 -5.94 6.34 16.59
CA ASN A 268 -5.87 5.36 17.68
C ASN A 268 -4.72 4.35 17.71
N VAL A 269 -3.76 4.59 18.61
CA VAL A 269 -3.15 3.52 19.39
C VAL A 269 -3.31 3.85 20.87
N SER A 270 -4.04 2.96 21.55
CA SER A 270 -4.09 2.81 22.99
C SER A 270 -2.71 2.45 23.55
N LYS A 271 -2.16 3.31 24.41
CA LYS A 271 -1.26 2.92 25.50
C LYS A 271 -1.59 3.75 26.74
N GLU A 272 -1.59 3.08 27.89
CA GLU A 272 -1.89 3.60 29.21
C GLU A 272 -0.93 4.74 29.58
N VAL A 273 -1.45 5.97 29.72
CA VAL A 273 -0.74 7.12 30.28
C VAL A 273 -1.76 7.97 31.05
N ASP A 274 -1.31 8.60 32.13
CA ASP A 274 -2.11 9.28 33.16
C ASP A 274 -3.26 10.14 32.61
N ALA A 275 -4.43 10.05 33.27
CA ALA A 275 -5.73 10.59 32.81
C ALA A 275 -5.78 12.11 32.56
N GLU A 276 -4.78 12.88 33.02
CA GLU A 276 -4.64 14.30 32.71
C GLU A 276 -3.93 14.56 31.36
N SER A 277 -2.99 13.69 30.96
CA SER A 277 -2.25 13.80 29.70
C SER A 277 -3.07 13.46 28.45
N ASP A 278 -4.03 12.54 28.60
CA ASP A 278 -4.96 12.12 27.53
C ASP A 278 -5.97 13.23 27.20
N ASP A 279 -6.39 13.99 28.21
CA ASP A 279 -7.31 15.11 28.07
C ASP A 279 -6.67 16.26 27.27
N GLU A 280 -5.43 16.63 27.56
CA GLU A 280 -4.71 17.70 26.84
C GLU A 280 -4.49 17.34 25.36
N SER A 281 -4.08 16.11 25.07
CA SER A 281 -3.91 15.64 23.68
C SER A 281 -5.23 15.71 22.90
N ARG A 282 -6.32 15.23 23.52
CA ARG A 282 -7.67 15.30 22.94
C ARG A 282 -8.12 16.74 22.69
N TYR A 283 -7.81 17.66 23.61
CA TYR A 283 -8.14 19.07 23.48
C TYR A 283 -7.31 19.78 22.41
N PHE A 284 -6.03 19.44 22.29
CA PHE A 284 -5.16 19.91 21.21
C PHE A 284 -5.72 19.49 19.84
N GLU A 285 -6.08 18.21 19.67
CA GLU A 285 -6.67 17.69 18.43
C GLU A 285 -7.95 18.44 18.02
N ILE A 286 -8.85 18.70 18.97
CA ILE A 286 -10.09 19.45 18.71
C ILE A 286 -9.77 20.88 18.25
N THR A 287 -8.72 21.48 18.82
CA THR A 287 -8.28 22.85 18.52
C THR A 287 -7.65 22.94 17.12
N GLU A 288 -6.79 21.98 16.74
CA GLU A 288 -6.22 21.90 15.40
C GLU A 288 -7.29 21.56 14.36
N LEU A 289 -8.22 20.66 14.68
CA LEU A 289 -9.36 20.36 13.81
C LEU A 289 -10.22 21.60 13.57
N TYR A 290 -10.35 22.51 14.54
CA TYR A 290 -11.10 23.75 14.34
C TYR A 290 -10.44 24.65 13.28
N LYS A 291 -9.11 24.69 13.20
CA LYS A 291 -8.37 25.46 12.19
C LYS A 291 -8.57 24.92 10.76
N ILE A 292 -8.73 23.60 10.64
CA ILE A 292 -8.81 22.89 9.34
C ILE A 292 -10.28 22.67 8.90
N ASN A 293 -11.15 22.25 9.82
CA ASN A 293 -12.55 21.94 9.57
C ASN A 293 -13.47 22.38 10.74
N PRO A 294 -13.88 23.65 10.78
CA PRO A 294 -14.67 24.22 11.87
C PRO A 294 -16.01 23.51 12.12
N VAL A 295 -16.64 22.99 11.06
CA VAL A 295 -17.95 22.32 11.15
C VAL A 295 -17.84 21.01 11.93
N GLN A 296 -16.81 20.20 11.61
CA GLN A 296 -16.58 18.93 12.27
C GLN A 296 -16.10 19.12 13.71
N ALA A 297 -15.22 20.09 13.97
CA ALA A 297 -14.78 20.44 15.32
C ALA A 297 -15.95 20.83 16.23
N LYS A 298 -16.84 21.72 15.77
CA LYS A 298 -18.06 22.11 16.52
C LYS A 298 -18.96 20.91 16.84
N LYS A 299 -19.06 19.94 15.92
CA LYS A 299 -19.83 18.70 16.13
C LYS A 299 -19.17 17.75 17.14
N LYS A 300 -17.83 17.72 17.22
CA LYS A 300 -17.11 16.98 18.29
C LYS A 300 -17.34 17.66 19.65
N ILE A 301 -17.15 18.98 19.71
CA ILE A 301 -17.35 19.76 20.94
C ILE A 301 -18.78 19.60 21.47
N SER A 302 -19.80 19.64 20.60
CA SER A 302 -21.20 19.53 21.06
C SER A 302 -21.51 18.23 21.79
N LYS A 303 -20.82 17.14 21.42
CA LYS A 303 -20.96 15.80 22.02
C LYS A 303 -20.20 15.60 23.33
N MET A 304 -19.32 16.53 23.72
CA MET A 304 -18.58 16.46 24.98
C MET A 304 -19.52 16.68 26.18
N LEU A 305 -19.24 15.99 27.29
CA LEU A 305 -19.91 16.21 28.57
C LEU A 305 -19.63 17.62 29.10
N SER A 306 -20.50 18.14 29.96
CA SER A 306 -20.34 19.50 30.51
C SER A 306 -19.00 19.69 31.23
N LYS A 307 -18.58 18.68 32.00
CA LYS A 307 -17.30 18.69 32.73
C LYS A 307 -16.09 18.70 31.81
N ASP A 308 -16.17 18.00 30.68
CA ASP A 308 -15.10 17.96 29.66
C ASP A 308 -15.01 19.28 28.89
N LYS A 309 -16.13 19.94 28.63
CA LYS A 309 -16.15 21.28 28.02
C LYS A 309 -15.50 22.33 28.91
N GLU A 310 -15.74 22.24 30.22
CA GLU A 310 -15.11 23.14 31.21
C GLU A 310 -13.59 22.97 31.22
N LYS A 311 -13.10 21.72 31.29
CA LYS A 311 -11.67 21.41 31.17
C LYS A 311 -11.07 21.90 29.85
N TYR A 312 -11.77 21.73 28.73
CA TYR A 312 -11.32 22.21 27.43
C TYR A 312 -11.19 23.75 27.38
N ILE A 313 -12.12 24.46 28.00
CA ILE A 313 -12.04 25.93 28.10
C ILE A 313 -10.82 26.35 28.93
N LEU A 314 -10.56 25.69 30.07
CA LEU A 314 -9.39 25.96 30.90
C LEU A 314 -8.08 25.73 30.14
N TYR A 315 -7.98 24.59 29.44
CA TYR A 315 -6.86 24.28 28.55
C TYR A 315 -6.61 25.40 27.52
N LEU A 316 -7.66 25.93 26.88
CA LEU A 316 -7.52 27.02 25.91
C LEU A 316 -7.03 28.33 26.53
N LEU A 317 -7.31 28.57 27.82
CA LEU A 317 -6.85 29.76 28.54
C LEU A 317 -5.37 29.64 28.98
N GLU A 318 -4.87 28.43 29.14
CA GLU A 318 -3.49 28.11 29.52
C GLU A 318 -2.51 28.11 28.33
N LEU A 319 -3.02 27.95 27.09
CA LEU A 319 -2.25 27.98 25.82
C LEU A 319 -1.67 29.35 25.41
N LYS A 320 -1.52 30.31 26.34
CA LYS A 320 -1.04 31.67 26.04
C LYS A 320 0.46 31.75 25.78
#